data_AF-A0A9W6RRG1-F1
#
_entry.id   AF-A0A9W6RRG1-F1
#
_cell.length_a   1.000
_cell.length_b   1.000
_cell.length_c   1.000
_cell.angle_alpha   90.00
_cell.angle_beta   90.00
_cell.angle_gamma   90.00
#
_symmetry.space_group_name_H-M   'P 1'
#
loop_
_entity.id
_entity.type
_entity.pdbx_description
1 polymer ?
#
loop_
_entity_poly.entity_id
_entity_poly.type
_entity_poly.pdbx_seq_one_letter_code
_entity_poly.pdbx_strand_id
1 'polypeptide(L)'
;MGEQRRLTLAVTGAGGTRMARYVLSALVRDERVGHVDLLVSEAGRTLIAHEFGGSRTDDPVERLLGERHDKVAAYDPEDLRNMAQVTEAGAVVYPMIPTYYNVPRTVEEMFEEFTARLMGFIGLGQTDYYEWAGETPAHRDRSH
;
A
#
# COMPACT_ATOMS: atom_id res chain seq x y z
N MET A 1 23.15 -3.82 -11.74
CA MET A 1 22.15 -3.26 -10.83
C MET A 1 20.91 -3.04 -11.67
N GLY A 2 19.82 -3.78 -11.43
CA GLY A 2 18.59 -3.63 -12.21
C GLY A 2 18.01 -2.23 -12.05
N GLU A 3 17.24 -1.78 -13.04
CA GLU A 3 16.54 -0.50 -12.97
C GLU A 3 15.58 -0.50 -11.77
N GLN A 4 15.81 0.42 -10.83
CA GLN A 4 14.95 0.58 -9.66
C GLN A 4 13.70 1.37 -10.04
N ARG A 5 12.54 0.87 -9.62
CA ARG A 5 11.24 1.47 -9.93
C ARG A 5 10.94 2.64 -9.00
N ARG A 6 10.28 3.66 -9.55
CA ARG A 6 9.62 4.74 -8.83
C ARG A 6 8.12 4.49 -8.85
N LEU A 7 7.48 4.52 -7.67
CA LEU A 7 6.06 4.22 -7.51
C LEU A 7 5.36 5.34 -6.76
N THR A 8 4.07 5.51 -7.01
CA THR A 8 3.23 6.47 -6.28
C THR A 8 2.16 5.71 -5.51
N LEU A 9 2.05 5.96 -4.21
CA LEU A 9 1.00 5.42 -3.34
C LEU A 9 0.11 6.56 -2.86
N ALA A 10 -1.17 6.52 -3.24
CA ALA A 10 -2.15 7.49 -2.78
C ALA A 10 -3.06 6.89 -1.69
N VAL A 11 -3.21 7.62 -0.59
CA VAL A 11 -4.02 7.23 0.58
C VAL A 11 -5.15 8.23 0.78
N THR A 12 -6.39 7.74 0.70
CA THR A 12 -7.61 8.53 0.89
C THR A 12 -8.36 8.05 2.15
N GLY A 13 -9.06 8.97 2.82
CA GLY A 13 -9.55 8.84 4.20
C GLY A 13 -10.75 7.92 4.46
N ALA A 14 -10.80 6.72 3.89
CA ALA A 14 -11.81 5.71 4.23
C ALA A 14 -11.17 4.31 4.34
N GLY A 15 -10.88 3.85 5.57
CA GLY A 15 -10.42 2.48 5.87
C GLY A 15 -9.07 2.03 5.30
N GLY A 16 -8.50 2.78 4.34
CA GLY A 16 -7.27 2.44 3.62
C GLY A 16 -5.98 2.80 4.35
N THR A 17 -6.03 3.56 5.44
CA THR A 17 -4.84 4.02 6.18
C THR A 17 -4.11 2.89 6.91
N ARG A 18 -4.85 1.94 7.50
CA ARG A 18 -4.26 0.72 8.05
C ARG A 18 -3.63 -0.17 6.99
N MET A 19 -4.30 -0.37 5.86
CA MET A 19 -3.76 -1.12 4.72
C MET A 19 -2.54 -0.42 4.09
N ALA A 20 -2.52 0.91 4.05
CA ALA A 20 -1.43 1.69 3.48
C ALA A 20 -0.10 1.42 4.20
N ARG A 21 -0.13 1.16 5.52
CA ARG A 21 1.05 0.71 6.27
C ARG A 21 1.64 -0.58 5.71
N TYR A 22 0.82 -1.58 5.39
CA TYR A 22 1.28 -2.86 4.86
C TYR A 22 1.87 -2.71 3.46
N VAL A 23 1.18 -2.00 2.58
CA VAL A 23 1.66 -1.73 1.22
C VAL A 23 2.96 -0.92 1.24
N LEU A 24 2.99 0.20 1.99
CA LEU A 24 4.19 1.03 2.07
C LEU A 24 5.37 0.25 2.67
N SER A 25 5.13 -0.56 3.72
CA SER A 25 6.15 -1.43 4.31
C SER A 25 6.70 -2.45 3.31
N ALA A 26 5.85 -3.03 2.46
CA ALA A 26 6.28 -3.97 1.42
C ALA A 26 7.10 -3.28 0.34
N LEU A 27 6.68 -2.09 -0.11
CA LEU A 27 7.38 -1.30 -1.13
C LEU A 27 8.77 -0.86 -0.67
N VAL A 28 8.91 -0.35 0.56
CA VAL A 28 10.22 0.13 1.04
C VAL A 28 11.24 -1.01 1.20
N ARG A 29 10.77 -2.20 1.57
CA ARG A 29 11.59 -3.41 1.74
C ARG A 29 12.03 -4.05 0.42
N ASP A 30 11.30 -3.84 -0.68
CA ASP A 30 11.66 -4.42 -1.97
C ASP A 30 12.85 -3.68 -2.60
N GLU A 31 13.92 -4.42 -2.91
CA GLU A 31 15.15 -3.86 -3.49
C GLU A 31 14.95 -3.33 -4.92
N ARG A 32 13.91 -3.80 -5.62
CA ARG A 32 13.54 -3.31 -6.96
C ARG A 32 12.83 -1.95 -6.89
N VAL A 33 12.43 -1.50 -5.70
CA VAL A 33 11.82 -0.18 -5.48
C VAL A 33 12.89 0.77 -4.95
N GLY A 34 13.19 1.79 -5.75
CA GLY A 34 14.14 2.84 -5.40
C GLY A 34 13.49 4.04 -4.75
N HIS A 35 12.22 4.32 -5.08
CA HIS A 35 11.51 5.50 -4.60
C HIS A 35 9.99 5.30 -4.54
N VAL A 36 9.35 5.89 -3.53
CA VAL A 36 7.90 5.93 -3.32
C VAL A 36 7.44 7.36 -3.06
N ASP A 37 6.59 7.88 -3.93
CA ASP A 37 5.86 9.13 -3.70
C ASP A 37 4.57 8.82 -2.93
N LEU A 38 4.51 9.23 -1.66
CA LEU A 38 3.34 9.04 -0.80
C LEU A 38 2.44 10.28 -0.83
N LEU A 39 1.23 10.09 -1.32
CA LEU A 39 0.21 11.11 -1.42
C LEU A 39 -0.87 10.84 -0.38
N VAL A 40 -1.11 11.76 0.56
CA VAL A 40 -2.11 11.57 1.62
C VAL A 40 -3.08 12.73 1.64
N SER A 41 -4.39 12.47 1.49
CA SER A 41 -5.41 13.51 1.59
C SER A 41 -5.60 14.03 3.02
N GLU A 42 -6.26 15.17 3.20
CA GLU A 42 -6.52 15.73 4.55
C GLU A 42 -7.31 14.75 5.44
N ALA A 43 -8.32 14.10 4.85
CA ALA A 43 -9.07 13.04 5.51
C ALA A 43 -8.18 11.83 5.83
N GLY A 44 -7.26 11.46 4.93
CA GLY A 44 -6.28 10.40 5.16
C GLY A 44 -5.34 10.72 6.33
N ARG A 45 -4.84 11.96 6.43
CA ARG A 45 -3.98 12.41 7.54
C ARG A 45 -4.69 12.39 8.87
N THR A 46 -5.95 12.85 8.89
CA THR A 46 -6.79 12.80 10.09
C THR A 46 -6.97 11.37 10.58
N LEU A 47 -7.20 10.43 9.66
CA LEU A 47 -7.38 9.03 10.00
C LEU A 47 -6.08 8.36 10.42
N ILE A 48 -4.94 8.65 9.77
CA ILE A 48 -3.61 8.17 10.20
C ILE A 48 -3.33 8.61 11.64
N ALA A 49 -3.57 9.88 11.97
CA ALA A 49 -3.37 10.39 13.32
C ALA A 49 -4.27 9.69 14.35
N HIS A 50 -5.52 9.41 13.98
CA HIS A 50 -6.46 8.68 14.84
C HIS A 50 -6.07 7.22 15.04
N GLU A 51 -5.57 6.54 14.00
CA GLU A 51 -5.26 5.10 14.03
C GLU A 51 -3.87 4.79 14.60
N PHE A 52 -2.88 5.65 14.37
CA PHE A 52 -1.49 5.43 14.75
C PHE A 52 -0.98 6.40 15.82
N GLY A 53 -1.83 7.31 16.29
CA GLY A 53 -1.51 8.33 17.28
C GLY A 53 -0.72 9.51 16.72
N GLY A 54 -0.90 10.68 17.35
CA GLY A 54 -0.25 11.94 16.95
C GLY A 54 -1.25 12.98 16.42
N SER A 55 -0.75 13.91 15.63
CA SER A 55 -1.49 14.99 14.97
C SER A 55 -1.55 14.77 13.46
N ARG A 56 -2.59 15.31 12.81
CA ARG A 56 -2.73 15.33 11.34
C ARG A 56 -1.62 16.11 10.61
N THR A 57 -0.84 16.91 11.35
CA THR A 57 0.30 17.68 10.85
C THR A 57 1.62 16.93 10.96
N ASP A 58 1.63 15.78 11.62
CA ASP A 58 2.83 14.96 11.75
C ASP A 58 3.18 14.31 10.42
N ASP A 59 4.45 13.93 10.26
CA ASP A 59 4.94 13.26 9.05
C ASP A 59 4.19 11.93 8.84
N PRO A 60 3.43 11.77 7.73
CA PRO A 60 2.64 10.57 7.49
C PRO A 60 3.52 9.33 7.29
N VAL A 61 4.77 9.46 6.83
CA VAL A 61 5.69 8.34 6.68
C VAL A 61 6.07 7.80 8.06
N GLU A 62 6.47 8.69 8.97
CA GLU A 62 6.83 8.34 10.34
C GLU A 62 5.66 7.70 11.08
N ARG A 63 4.43 8.20 10.88
CA ARG A 63 3.24 7.60 11.48
C ARG A 63 2.92 6.22 10.91
N LEU A 64 3.03 6.04 9.59
CA LEU A 64 2.70 4.79 8.92
C LEU A 64 3.76 3.71 9.12
N LEU A 65 5.04 4.05 9.18
CA LEU A 65 6.14 3.08 9.29
C LEU A 65 6.72 2.99 10.71
N GLY A 66 6.57 4.04 11.52
CA GLY A 66 7.21 4.20 12.83
C GLY A 66 8.51 5.00 12.77
N GLU A 67 9.02 5.29 11.58
CA GLU A 67 10.25 6.04 11.33
C GLU A 67 10.20 6.73 9.96
N ARG A 68 11.10 7.69 9.72
CA ARG A 68 11.31 8.26 8.39
C ARG A 68 12.06 7.26 7.51
N HIS A 69 11.84 7.33 6.20
CA HIS A 69 12.47 6.40 5.28
C HIS A 69 12.95 7.11 4.01
N ASP A 70 14.22 6.96 3.66
CA ASP A 70 14.88 7.71 2.58
C ASP A 70 14.28 7.46 1.19
N LYS A 71 13.70 6.26 0.97
CA LYS A 71 12.97 5.93 -0.26
C LYS A 71 11.60 6.62 -0.38
N VAL A 72 11.09 7.29 0.65
CA VAL A 72 9.70 7.78 0.67
C VAL A 72 9.67 9.30 0.77
N ALA A 73 9.04 9.94 -0.21
CA ALA A 73 8.73 11.36 -0.16
C ALA A 73 7.22 11.53 0.02
N ALA A 74 6.79 12.24 1.08
CA ALA A 74 5.38 12.54 1.31
C ALA A 74 5.01 13.93 0.77
N TYR A 75 3.82 14.03 0.18
CA TYR A 75 3.31 15.25 -0.44
C TYR A 75 1.97 15.67 0.17
N ASP A 76 1.61 16.95 0.02
CA ASP A 76 0.42 17.52 0.63
C ASP A 76 -0.85 17.30 -0.21
N PRO A 77 -2.04 17.29 0.41
CA PRO A 77 -3.30 17.13 -0.30
C PRO A 77 -3.55 18.21 -1.35
N GLU A 78 -3.00 19.41 -1.17
CA GLU A 78 -3.15 20.52 -2.11
C GLU A 78 -2.34 20.28 -3.40
N ASP A 79 -1.32 19.41 -3.34
CA ASP A 79 -0.61 18.90 -4.52
C ASP A 79 -1.49 17.90 -5.33
N LEU A 80 -2.59 17.39 -4.75
CA LEU A 80 -3.50 16.38 -5.35
C LEU A 80 -4.47 16.92 -6.39
N ARG A 81 -4.49 18.22 -6.72
CA ARG A 81 -5.21 18.70 -7.92
C ARG A 81 -4.73 17.97 -9.19
N ASN A 82 -3.59 17.31 -9.08
CA ASN A 82 -2.95 16.46 -10.05
C ASN A 82 -3.27 14.97 -9.93
N MET A 83 -4.17 14.45 -9.08
CA MET A 83 -4.50 12.99 -9.09
C MET A 83 -5.02 12.51 -10.46
N ALA A 84 -5.71 13.38 -11.20
CA ALA A 84 -6.02 13.19 -12.61
C ALA A 84 -4.74 13.19 -13.48
N GLN A 85 -3.83 14.15 -13.28
CA GLN A 85 -2.54 14.22 -14.00
C GLN A 85 -1.59 13.07 -13.68
N VAL A 86 -1.63 12.51 -12.47
CA VAL A 86 -0.84 11.35 -12.02
C VAL A 86 -1.36 10.10 -12.72
N THR A 87 -2.68 9.95 -12.83
CA THR A 87 -3.30 8.91 -13.66
C THR A 87 -2.95 9.10 -15.15
N GLU A 88 -3.01 10.34 -15.66
CA GLU A 88 -2.64 10.69 -17.05
C GLU A 88 -1.14 10.50 -17.35
N ALA A 89 -0.27 10.61 -16.35
CA ALA A 89 1.17 10.33 -16.43
C ALA A 89 1.52 8.83 -16.37
N GLY A 90 0.51 7.95 -16.36
CA GLY A 90 0.70 6.50 -16.37
C GLY A 90 0.77 5.86 -14.97
N ALA A 91 0.38 6.57 -13.91
CA ALA A 91 0.27 5.96 -12.60
C ALA A 91 -0.95 5.04 -12.51
N VAL A 92 -0.75 3.85 -11.94
CA VAL A 92 -1.82 2.91 -11.65
C VAL A 92 -2.55 3.36 -10.38
N VAL A 93 -3.79 3.83 -10.53
CA VAL A 93 -4.68 4.06 -9.38
C VAL A 93 -5.34 2.74 -9.01
N TYR A 94 -4.88 2.12 -7.92
CA TYR A 94 -5.51 0.94 -7.37
C TYR A 94 -6.43 1.35 -6.21
N PRO A 95 -7.76 1.37 -6.40
CA PRO A 95 -8.66 1.64 -5.28
C PRO A 95 -8.57 0.47 -4.30
N MET A 96 -8.22 0.76 -3.05
CA MET A 96 -8.14 -0.26 -1.99
C MET A 96 -9.54 -0.69 -1.57
N ILE A 97 -10.18 -1.48 -2.43
CA ILE A 97 -11.44 -2.16 -2.18
C ILE A 97 -11.07 -3.63 -1.90
N PRO A 98 -10.88 -4.01 -0.64
CA PRO A 98 -10.51 -5.38 -0.34
C PRO A 98 -11.69 -6.29 -0.69
N THR A 99 -11.42 -7.30 -1.51
CA THR A 99 -12.44 -8.21 -2.02
C THR A 99 -12.69 -9.36 -1.04
N TYR A 100 -13.94 -9.55 -0.61
CA TYR A 100 -14.38 -10.55 0.38
C TYR A 100 -14.37 -12.02 -0.13
N TYR A 101 -13.61 -12.35 -1.18
CA TYR A 101 -13.68 -13.69 -1.79
C TYR A 101 -12.93 -14.77 -1.01
N ASN A 102 -12.01 -14.38 -0.13
CA ASN A 102 -11.42 -15.27 0.86
C ASN A 102 -12.08 -14.98 2.20
N VAL A 103 -12.15 -15.97 3.10
CA VAL A 103 -12.67 -15.80 4.46
C VAL A 103 -11.48 -15.59 5.40
N PRO A 104 -10.83 -14.41 5.43
CA PRO A 104 -9.72 -14.17 6.34
C PRO A 104 -10.24 -14.24 7.79
N ARG A 105 -9.46 -14.83 8.67
CA ARG A 105 -9.85 -14.99 10.09
C ARG A 105 -9.62 -13.70 10.87
N THR A 106 -8.82 -12.77 10.33
CA THR A 106 -8.51 -11.45 10.90
C THR A 106 -8.41 -10.36 9.83
N VAL A 107 -8.54 -9.10 10.25
CA VAL A 107 -8.39 -7.93 9.35
C VAL A 107 -6.94 -7.77 8.89
N GLU A 108 -5.99 -8.17 9.72
CA GLU A 108 -4.55 -8.17 9.41
C GLU A 108 -4.22 -9.18 8.30
N GLU A 109 -4.76 -10.41 8.37
CA GLU A 109 -4.61 -11.41 7.30
C GLU A 109 -5.17 -10.87 5.97
N MET A 110 -6.30 -10.18 6.02
CA MET A 110 -6.90 -9.51 4.84
C MET A 110 -5.97 -8.46 4.23
N PHE A 111 -5.25 -7.70 5.07
CA PHE A 111 -4.30 -6.69 4.63
C PHE A 111 -3.02 -7.28 4.02
N GLU A 112 -2.51 -8.36 4.61
CA GLU A 112 -1.38 -9.11 4.07
C GLU A 112 -1.70 -9.70 2.69
N GLU A 113 -2.86 -10.37 2.56
CA GLU A 113 -3.28 -10.98 1.29
C GLU A 113 -3.48 -9.94 0.20
N PHE A 114 -4.13 -8.83 0.52
CA PHE A 114 -4.30 -7.73 -0.42
C PHE A 114 -2.95 -7.18 -0.87
N THR A 115 -2.04 -6.93 0.07
CA THR A 115 -0.71 -6.41 -0.22
C THR A 115 0.06 -7.36 -1.13
N ALA A 116 0.03 -8.67 -0.84
CA ALA A 116 0.66 -9.68 -1.68
C ALA A 116 0.11 -9.68 -3.11
N ARG A 117 -1.22 -9.58 -3.27
CA ARG A 117 -1.87 -9.49 -4.58
C ARG A 117 -1.50 -8.21 -5.33
N LEU A 118 -1.47 -7.06 -4.64
CA LEU A 118 -1.06 -5.79 -5.23
C LEU A 118 0.40 -5.85 -5.71
N MET A 119 1.29 -6.38 -4.88
CA MET A 119 2.71 -6.56 -5.24
C MET A 119 2.85 -7.47 -6.45
N GLY A 120 2.11 -8.60 -6.51
CA GLY A 120 2.06 -9.46 -7.69
C GLY A 120 1.58 -8.74 -8.94
N PHE A 121 0.48 -7.99 -8.82
CA PHE A 121 -0.11 -7.22 -9.91
C PHE A 121 0.84 -6.19 -10.52
N ILE A 122 1.63 -5.49 -9.70
CA ILE A 122 2.63 -4.52 -10.18
C ILE A 122 3.96 -5.18 -10.60
N GLY A 123 4.02 -6.51 -10.69
CA GLY A 123 5.23 -7.25 -11.08
C GLY A 123 6.34 -7.26 -10.03
N LEU A 124 5.98 -7.00 -8.77
CA LEU A 124 6.83 -7.09 -7.59
C LEU A 124 6.50 -8.32 -6.72
N GLY A 125 5.70 -9.27 -7.22
CA GLY A 125 5.48 -10.54 -6.54
C GLY A 125 6.78 -11.33 -6.36
N GLN A 126 6.82 -12.16 -5.32
CA GLN A 126 7.78 -13.27 -5.20
C GLN A 126 7.32 -14.39 -6.14
N THR A 127 8.27 -15.07 -6.80
CA THR A 127 8.01 -16.17 -7.76
C THR A 127 7.35 -17.41 -7.15
N ASP A 128 7.20 -17.48 -5.82
CA ASP A 128 6.62 -18.63 -5.11
C ASP A 128 5.14 -18.44 -4.71
N TYR A 129 4.39 -17.57 -5.39
CA TYR A 129 2.98 -17.36 -5.10
C TYR A 129 2.03 -17.89 -6.19
N TYR A 130 1.14 -18.76 -5.70
CA TYR A 130 -0.05 -19.40 -6.27
C TYR A 130 -0.67 -18.72 -7.51
N GLU A 131 -0.69 -19.44 -8.64
CA GLU A 131 -1.59 -19.20 -9.77
C GLU A 131 -2.95 -19.84 -9.52
N TRP A 132 -4.04 -19.10 -9.77
CA TRP A 132 -5.40 -19.61 -9.65
C TRP A 132 -5.73 -20.54 -10.84
N ALA A 133 -5.88 -21.85 -10.58
CA ALA A 133 -6.20 -22.88 -11.57
C ALA A 133 -7.68 -23.30 -11.58
N GLY A 134 -8.61 -22.40 -11.20
CA GLY A 134 -10.02 -22.54 -11.57
C GLY A 134 -10.97 -23.25 -10.61
N GLU A 135 -10.55 -24.22 -9.78
CA GLU A 135 -11.54 -25.17 -9.21
C GLU A 135 -11.40 -25.54 -7.70
N THR A 136 -10.67 -24.80 -6.86
CA THR A 136 -10.66 -25.10 -5.41
C THR A 136 -10.51 -23.84 -4.55
N PRO A 137 -11.22 -23.72 -3.40
CA PRO A 137 -11.04 -22.59 -2.49
C PRO A 137 -9.59 -22.50 -2.03
N ALA A 138 -9.04 -21.29 -2.02
CA ALA A 138 -7.69 -21.02 -1.56
C ALA A 138 -7.55 -21.39 -0.08
N HIS A 139 -6.84 -22.48 0.21
CA HIS A 139 -6.47 -22.86 1.57
C HIS A 139 -4.95 -22.96 1.65
N ARG A 140 -4.32 -22.10 2.45
CA ARG A 140 -2.93 -22.26 2.84
C ARG A 140 -2.93 -22.89 4.23
N ASP A 141 -2.50 -24.15 4.32
CA ASP A 141 -2.22 -24.76 5.61
C ASP A 141 -0.94 -24.10 6.17
N ARG A 142 -1.08 -23.30 7.23
CA ARG A 142 0.03 -22.71 7.97
C ARG A 142 0.34 -23.59 9.18
N SER A 143 0.90 -24.77 8.92
CA SER A 143 1.68 -25.49 9.93
C SER A 143 3.14 -25.06 9.79
N HIS A 144 3.64 -24.30 10.78
CA HIS A 144 5.00 -24.25 11.38
C HIS A 144 5.26 -22.86 11.98
#